data_AF-A0A2V8MGG4-F1
#
_entry.id   AF-A0A2V8MGG4-F1
#
_cell.length_a   1.000
_cell.length_b   1.000
_cell.length_c   1.000
_cell.angle_alpha   90.00
_cell.angle_beta   90.00
_cell.angle_gamma   90.00
#
_symmetry.space_group_name_H-M   'P 1'
#
loop_
_entity.id
_entity.type
_entity.pdbx_description
1 polymer ?
#
loop_
_entity_poly.entity_id
_entity_poly.type
_entity_poly.pdbx_seq_one_letter_code
_entity_poly.pdbx_strand_id
1 'polypeptide(L)'
;MAYCTCRKRLHSQNCEQWFKERRLYARSSEDKVPRNPLRESLEAGRFCHVVEIVASRISREARLLHVAAQLAVTPGVVAGSITSYAGGSAGQDPVRVGTAAKARGLTPNIHVTCVSKDRRELREMLHTISDLDIENVFALTGDYPKGSTPVFDMDSVELVTLMNELRQNEGLQLWIAVAVTPFKYTEPDCVYQYLKLEKKFAAGADYAITQLGFDAKKFAELRRYLDDHGIQKPVLGNVYVLGLKAAEKMSKGEPPGCWVAPELVEKIRAETKAKDSGEAARLERAARMVAILRGMGYAGAYIGGTHKAEHVRWIIERGQQLAPQWEELASELSYSPKSAFYMYEPSTAPRLAPLGWRERAVNAFWHVPSPKRIPEGGVLHKLAKTVFGWIDHRPSLARSLERAEFAVKSPAFGCQSCGNCVIPDMQYVCPQTCPKQLRNGPCGGTNNGQCEVIPERSCIWVKVYERAKAANELESLKVYIPPPDRSLKGTSAWINYFLNRDSRPGRPKLGAPTPTPAPIKEESKIKVAVPQ
;
A
#
# COMPACT_ATOMS: atom_id res chain seq x y z
N MET A 1 -24.92 2.12 -63.75
CA MET A 1 -24.00 2.65 -64.79
C MET A 1 -23.42 3.95 -64.24
N ALA A 2 -22.13 3.99 -63.89
CA ALA A 2 -21.07 4.59 -64.72
C ALA A 2 -21.28 6.10 -64.93
N TYR A 3 -20.37 7.06 -64.72
CA TYR A 3 -18.93 7.11 -64.45
C TYR A 3 -18.58 8.61 -64.25
N CYS A 4 -17.45 8.92 -63.59
CA CYS A 4 -16.64 10.16 -63.72
C CYS A 4 -17.25 11.48 -63.20
N THR A 5 -16.56 12.35 -62.45
CA THR A 5 -15.19 12.87 -62.62
C THR A 5 -14.67 13.52 -61.32
N CYS A 6 -13.42 13.25 -60.92
CA CYS A 6 -12.38 14.29 -60.83
C CYS A 6 -11.04 13.66 -60.40
N ARG A 7 -10.12 13.51 -61.37
CA ARG A 7 -8.70 13.21 -61.18
C ARG A 7 -7.92 14.48 -61.55
N LYS A 8 -7.17 15.06 -60.61
CA LYS A 8 -5.94 15.83 -60.87
C LYS A 8 -4.93 15.41 -59.79
N ARG A 9 -4.03 14.49 -60.15
CA ARG A 9 -2.58 14.71 -60.34
C ARG A 9 -1.89 15.33 -59.12
N LEU A 10 -1.29 14.46 -58.31
CA LEU A 10 0.03 14.65 -57.70
C LEU A 10 0.72 13.28 -57.69
N HIS A 11 1.54 13.05 -58.71
CA HIS A 11 2.56 12.01 -58.75
C HIS A 11 3.88 12.75 -58.64
N SER A 12 4.66 12.49 -57.59
CA SER A 12 6.13 12.41 -57.71
C SER A 12 6.77 11.92 -56.40
N GLN A 13 7.30 10.70 -56.49
CA GLN A 13 8.61 10.28 -55.96
C GLN A 13 8.91 10.26 -54.45
N ASN A 14 8.13 10.86 -53.56
CA ASN A 14 8.49 10.88 -52.12
C ASN A 14 7.95 9.74 -51.25
N CYS A 15 7.06 8.88 -51.74
CA CYS A 15 6.52 7.78 -50.92
C CYS A 15 7.45 6.56 -50.87
N GLU A 16 8.12 6.19 -51.96
CA GLU A 16 8.99 5.01 -51.95
C GLU A 16 10.29 5.23 -51.16
N GLN A 17 10.81 6.46 -51.14
CA GLN A 17 11.98 6.81 -50.34
C GLN A 17 11.66 6.81 -48.84
N TRP A 18 10.45 7.25 -48.49
CA TRP A 18 9.91 7.17 -47.12
C TRP A 18 9.77 5.72 -46.61
N PHE A 19 9.45 4.77 -47.50
CA PHE A 19 9.39 3.34 -47.16
C PHE A 19 10.76 2.62 -47.20
N LYS A 20 11.70 3.06 -48.05
CA LYS A 20 13.05 2.46 -48.16
C LYS A 20 13.98 2.84 -47.01
N GLU A 21 13.90 4.07 -46.48
CA GLU A 21 14.74 4.52 -45.35
C GLU A 21 14.34 3.89 -43.99
N ARG A 22 13.12 3.33 -43.87
CA ARG A 22 12.69 2.59 -42.66
C ARG A 22 13.16 1.14 -42.59
N ARG A 23 13.76 0.59 -43.65
CA ARG A 23 14.35 -0.77 -43.60
C ARG A 23 15.66 -0.85 -42.80
N LEU A 24 16.23 0.29 -42.37
CA LEU A 24 17.40 0.33 -41.48
C LEU A 24 17.06 0.32 -39.98
N TYR A 25 15.77 0.32 -39.62
CA TYR A 25 15.28 0.16 -38.23
C TYR A 25 14.36 -1.06 -38.04
N ALA A 26 14.44 -2.04 -38.93
CA ALA A 26 13.90 -3.36 -38.66
C ALA A 26 14.84 -4.08 -37.68
N ARG A 27 14.69 -3.78 -36.38
CA ARG A 27 15.21 -4.64 -35.30
C ARG A 27 14.79 -6.07 -35.58
N SER A 28 15.74 -7.00 -35.48
CA SER A 28 15.53 -8.42 -35.70
C SER A 28 14.30 -8.92 -34.94
N SER A 29 13.54 -9.79 -35.61
CA SER A 29 12.27 -10.33 -35.13
C SER A 29 12.37 -11.31 -33.97
N GLU A 30 13.55 -11.46 -33.36
CA GLU A 30 13.85 -12.44 -32.30
C GLU A 30 13.82 -11.85 -30.87
N ASP A 31 13.66 -10.52 -30.71
CA ASP A 31 13.80 -9.82 -29.41
C ASP A 31 12.43 -9.41 -28.79
N LYS A 32 11.35 -10.13 -29.09
CA LYS A 32 9.96 -9.79 -28.72
C LYS A 32 9.55 -10.25 -27.31
N VAL A 33 10.36 -9.99 -26.29
CA VAL A 33 9.82 -9.90 -24.92
C VAL A 33 9.44 -8.44 -24.69
N PRO A 34 8.19 -8.12 -24.33
CA PRO A 34 7.84 -6.77 -23.88
C PRO A 34 8.77 -6.40 -22.71
N ARG A 35 9.74 -5.52 -22.96
CA ARG A 35 10.69 -5.08 -21.95
C ARG A 35 9.95 -4.21 -20.94
N ASN A 36 9.75 -4.70 -19.72
CA ASN A 36 9.26 -3.91 -18.59
C ASN A 36 10.46 -3.22 -17.93
N PRO A 37 10.74 -1.93 -18.23
CA PRO A 37 11.99 -1.29 -17.84
C PRO A 37 12.10 -1.09 -16.32
N LEU A 38 10.96 -1.02 -15.63
CA LEU A 38 10.92 -0.95 -14.18
C LEU A 38 11.40 -2.26 -13.57
N ARG A 39 10.80 -3.39 -13.97
CA ARG A 39 11.22 -4.74 -13.56
C ARG A 39 12.71 -4.97 -13.83
N GLU A 40 13.15 -4.72 -15.07
CA GLU A 40 14.54 -4.92 -15.48
C GLU A 40 15.53 -4.08 -14.67
N SER A 41 15.15 -2.86 -14.28
CA SER A 41 16.01 -1.99 -13.49
C SER A 41 16.14 -2.48 -12.05
N LEU A 42 15.02 -2.90 -11.44
CA LEU A 42 15.01 -3.42 -10.07
C LEU A 42 15.74 -4.76 -9.96
N GLU A 43 15.51 -5.70 -10.89
CA GLU A 43 16.21 -6.99 -10.92
C GLU A 43 17.72 -6.82 -11.13
N ALA A 44 18.14 -5.82 -11.90
CA ALA A 44 19.56 -5.52 -12.14
C ALA A 44 20.20 -4.63 -11.06
N GLY A 45 19.48 -4.25 -10.00
CA GLY A 45 19.99 -3.35 -8.96
C GLY A 45 20.32 -1.93 -9.45
N ARG A 46 19.75 -1.49 -10.58
CA ARG A 46 19.96 -0.14 -11.11
C ARG A 46 18.97 0.84 -10.49
N PHE A 47 19.50 1.90 -9.87
CA PHE A 47 18.68 2.96 -9.31
C PHE A 47 17.77 3.60 -10.38
N CYS A 48 16.45 3.45 -10.23
CA CYS A 48 15.47 3.87 -11.22
C CYS A 48 14.56 5.01 -10.74
N HIS A 49 13.90 5.72 -11.67
CA HIS A 49 12.94 6.77 -11.33
C HIS A 49 11.56 6.45 -11.89
N VAL A 50 10.56 6.47 -11.01
CA VAL A 50 9.14 6.33 -11.36
C VAL A 50 8.49 7.68 -11.12
N VAL A 51 7.69 8.18 -12.06
CA VAL A 51 7.07 9.51 -11.95
C VAL A 51 5.56 9.38 -11.76
N GLU A 52 5.01 10.03 -10.73
CA GLU A 52 3.57 10.04 -10.47
C GLU A 52 2.84 10.95 -11.47
N ILE A 53 1.78 10.41 -12.08
CA ILE A 53 0.86 11.12 -12.97
C ILE A 53 -0.50 11.16 -12.29
N VAL A 54 -0.88 12.35 -11.81
CA VAL A 54 -2.14 12.55 -11.09
C VAL A 54 -3.31 12.62 -12.08
N ALA A 55 -3.99 11.49 -12.27
CA ALA A 55 -5.14 11.33 -13.17
C ALA A 55 -6.45 11.85 -12.54
N SER A 56 -6.52 13.15 -12.24
CA SER A 56 -7.73 13.81 -11.74
C SER A 56 -8.77 14.05 -12.85
N ARG A 57 -10.06 14.01 -12.50
CA ARG A 57 -11.17 14.38 -13.41
C ARG A 57 -11.08 15.82 -13.93
N ILE A 58 -10.43 16.71 -13.18
CA ILE A 58 -10.26 18.12 -13.57
C ILE A 58 -9.20 18.27 -14.67
N SER A 59 -8.23 17.35 -14.73
CA SER A 59 -7.18 17.40 -15.73
C SER A 59 -7.68 16.84 -17.05
N ARG A 60 -7.57 17.65 -18.12
CA ARG A 60 -7.86 17.18 -19.48
C ARG A 60 -6.92 16.03 -19.84
N GLU A 61 -7.46 14.93 -20.32
CA GLU A 61 -6.69 13.74 -20.67
C GLU A 61 -5.59 14.01 -21.69
N ALA A 62 -5.84 14.86 -22.70
CA ALA A 62 -4.83 15.26 -23.67
C ALA A 62 -3.55 15.81 -22.99
N ARG A 63 -3.69 16.50 -21.85
CA ARG A 63 -2.55 16.97 -21.05
C ARG A 63 -1.80 15.82 -20.39
N LEU A 64 -2.51 14.83 -19.86
CA LEU A 64 -1.91 13.63 -19.27
C LEU A 64 -1.13 12.84 -20.33
N LEU A 65 -1.66 12.73 -21.55
CA LEU A 65 -0.99 12.03 -22.65
C LEU A 65 0.23 12.78 -23.17
N HIS A 66 0.17 14.12 -23.21
CA HIS A 66 1.33 14.94 -23.52
C HIS A 66 2.45 14.74 -22.49
N VAL A 67 2.11 14.79 -21.20
CA VAL A 67 3.03 14.51 -20.09
C VAL A 67 3.63 13.11 -20.23
N ALA A 68 2.79 12.10 -20.50
CA ALA A 68 3.25 10.73 -20.67
C ALA A 68 4.28 10.60 -21.80
N ALA A 69 4.03 11.23 -22.96
CA ALA A 69 4.96 11.24 -24.09
C ALA A 69 6.29 11.93 -23.75
N GLN A 70 6.26 13.04 -23.01
CA GLN A 70 7.49 13.73 -22.58
C GLN A 70 8.30 12.91 -21.56
N LEU A 71 7.62 12.25 -20.61
CA LEU A 71 8.26 11.39 -19.62
C LEU A 71 8.85 10.13 -20.25
N ALA A 72 8.21 9.56 -21.28
CA ALA A 72 8.71 8.38 -22.00
C ALA A 72 10.11 8.59 -22.60
N VAL A 73 10.44 9.82 -22.98
CA VAL A 73 11.75 10.18 -23.57
C VAL A 73 12.68 10.87 -22.57
N THR A 74 12.31 10.95 -21.29
CA THR A 74 13.14 11.57 -20.25
C THR A 74 14.16 10.57 -19.72
N PRO A 75 15.49 10.83 -19.85
CA PRO A 75 16.52 9.91 -19.38
C PRO A 75 16.36 9.59 -17.89
N GLY A 76 16.49 8.31 -17.54
CA GLY A 76 16.41 7.83 -16.15
C GLY A 76 14.98 7.54 -15.64
N VAL A 77 13.93 7.95 -16.36
CA VAL A 77 12.54 7.59 -16.06
C VAL A 77 12.23 6.22 -16.65
N VAL A 78 11.78 5.27 -15.83
CA VAL A 78 11.50 3.89 -16.26
C VAL A 78 10.00 3.56 -16.31
N ALA A 79 9.18 4.31 -15.58
CA ALA A 79 7.72 4.13 -15.57
C ALA A 79 6.99 5.40 -15.11
N GLY A 80 5.71 5.50 -15.51
CA GLY A 80 4.75 6.48 -15.02
C GLY A 80 3.71 5.83 -14.13
N SER A 81 3.61 6.27 -12.87
CA SER A 81 2.64 5.75 -11.91
C SER A 81 1.33 6.52 -11.95
N ILE A 82 0.24 5.87 -12.34
CA ILE A 82 -1.02 6.53 -12.67
C ILE A 82 -1.96 6.40 -11.48
N THR A 83 -2.27 7.54 -10.86
CA THR A 83 -3.02 7.56 -9.61
C THR A 83 -4.48 7.17 -9.81
N SER A 84 -4.99 6.34 -8.90
CA SER A 84 -6.41 6.06 -8.72
C SER A 84 -6.87 6.80 -7.47
N TYR A 85 -7.80 7.74 -7.63
CA TYR A 85 -8.40 8.47 -6.52
C TYR A 85 -7.41 9.20 -5.58
N ALA A 86 -6.59 10.10 -6.13
CA ALA A 86 -5.64 10.88 -5.33
C ALA A 86 -6.34 11.68 -4.21
N GLY A 87 -5.95 11.42 -2.95
CA GLY A 87 -6.49 12.10 -1.76
C GLY A 87 -8.00 11.88 -1.53
N GLY A 88 -8.54 10.73 -1.95
CA GLY A 88 -9.95 10.38 -1.75
C GLY A 88 -10.93 11.06 -2.72
N SER A 89 -10.43 11.77 -3.74
CA SER A 89 -11.26 12.42 -4.78
C SER A 89 -11.38 11.53 -6.02
N ALA A 90 -12.54 11.53 -6.68
CA ALA A 90 -12.73 10.70 -7.86
C ALA A 90 -11.86 11.13 -9.06
N GLY A 91 -11.12 10.18 -9.63
CA GLY A 91 -10.19 10.38 -10.75
C GLY A 91 -10.78 9.95 -12.10
N GLN A 92 -9.95 10.07 -13.15
CA GLN A 92 -10.14 9.30 -14.38
C GLN A 92 -9.88 7.82 -14.10
N ASP A 93 -10.39 6.93 -14.96
CA ASP A 93 -10.04 5.52 -14.90
C ASP A 93 -8.53 5.33 -15.14
N PRO A 94 -7.77 4.83 -14.14
CA PRO A 94 -6.33 4.69 -14.24
C PRO A 94 -5.92 3.65 -15.30
N VAL A 95 -6.73 2.61 -15.55
CA VAL A 95 -6.43 1.59 -16.58
C VAL A 95 -6.46 2.24 -17.95
N ARG A 96 -7.52 2.98 -18.25
CA ARG A 96 -7.69 3.72 -19.50
C ARG A 96 -6.56 4.73 -19.76
N VAL A 97 -6.20 5.53 -18.73
CA VAL A 97 -5.06 6.46 -18.84
C VAL A 97 -3.74 5.70 -19.02
N GLY A 98 -3.59 4.55 -18.37
CA GLY A 98 -2.43 3.67 -18.50
C GLY A 98 -2.25 3.08 -19.89
N THR A 99 -3.32 2.58 -20.49
CA THR A 99 -3.32 2.11 -21.88
C THR A 99 -2.86 3.21 -22.82
N ALA A 100 -3.39 4.42 -22.64
CA ALA A 100 -3.04 5.55 -23.48
C ALA A 100 -1.61 6.04 -23.23
N ALA A 101 -1.10 6.00 -21.99
CA ALA A 101 0.29 6.32 -21.67
C ALA A 101 1.26 5.28 -22.28
N LYS A 102 0.91 4.00 -22.21
CA LYS A 102 1.66 2.91 -22.87
C LYS A 102 1.73 3.10 -24.37
N ALA A 103 0.63 3.49 -25.01
CA ALA A 103 0.59 3.81 -26.44
C ALA A 103 1.49 5.01 -26.82
N ARG A 104 1.90 5.84 -25.83
CA ARG A 104 2.86 6.94 -26.00
C ARG A 104 4.29 6.55 -25.62
N GLY A 105 4.55 5.28 -25.31
CA GLY A 105 5.87 4.75 -24.98
C GLY A 105 6.25 4.82 -23.50
N LEU A 106 5.36 5.29 -22.62
CA LEU A 106 5.62 5.29 -21.18
C LEU A 106 5.08 4.01 -20.55
N THR A 107 5.95 3.24 -19.91
CA THR A 107 5.55 2.05 -19.14
C THR A 107 4.63 2.45 -17.98
N PRO A 108 3.37 2.01 -17.96
CA PRO A 108 2.45 2.40 -16.90
C PRO A 108 2.67 1.55 -15.64
N ASN A 109 2.47 2.16 -14.48
CA ASN A 109 2.29 1.52 -13.18
C ASN A 109 0.92 1.93 -12.62
N ILE A 110 -0.03 1.00 -12.55
CA ILE A 110 -1.46 1.32 -12.31
C ILE A 110 -1.78 1.27 -10.81
N HIS A 111 -2.27 2.36 -10.23
CA HIS A 111 -2.78 2.32 -8.88
C HIS A 111 -4.13 1.58 -8.86
N VAL A 112 -4.21 0.48 -8.11
CA VAL A 112 -5.44 -0.27 -7.87
C VAL A 112 -5.82 -0.10 -6.40
N THR A 113 -6.99 0.46 -6.13
CA THR A 113 -7.48 0.78 -4.78
C THR A 113 -8.70 -0.06 -4.42
N CYS A 114 -8.84 -0.39 -3.13
CA CYS A 114 -9.96 -1.18 -2.62
C CYS A 114 -11.15 -0.32 -2.14
N VAL A 115 -11.17 0.98 -2.48
CA VAL A 115 -12.13 1.94 -1.90
C VAL A 115 -13.55 1.69 -2.37
N SER A 116 -13.75 1.53 -3.68
CA SER A 116 -15.08 1.55 -4.30
C SER A 116 -15.42 0.30 -5.09
N LYS A 117 -14.58 -0.74 -5.04
CA LYS A 117 -14.76 -1.98 -5.79
C LYS A 117 -14.84 -3.18 -4.85
N ASP A 118 -15.71 -4.12 -5.19
CA ASP A 118 -15.74 -5.45 -4.57
C ASP A 118 -14.65 -6.38 -5.15
N ARG A 119 -14.48 -7.57 -4.57
CA ARG A 119 -13.48 -8.55 -5.04
C ARG A 119 -13.65 -8.94 -6.52
N ARG A 120 -14.88 -9.09 -7.00
CA ARG A 120 -15.15 -9.50 -8.38
C ARG A 120 -14.73 -8.39 -9.34
N GLU A 121 -15.12 -7.15 -9.06
CA GLU A 121 -14.73 -5.99 -9.86
C GLU A 121 -13.20 -5.77 -9.87
N LEU A 122 -12.54 -6.00 -8.73
CA LEU A 122 -11.06 -5.96 -8.66
C LEU A 122 -10.42 -7.04 -9.52
N ARG A 123 -10.95 -8.27 -9.47
CA ARG A 123 -10.47 -9.39 -10.29
C ARG A 123 -10.65 -9.10 -11.78
N GLU A 124 -11.82 -8.63 -12.20
CA GLU A 124 -12.10 -8.22 -13.59
C GLU A 124 -11.15 -7.11 -14.06
N MET A 125 -10.89 -6.12 -13.20
CA MET A 125 -9.92 -5.07 -13.47
C MET A 125 -8.50 -5.62 -13.66
N LEU A 126 -8.07 -6.59 -12.85
CA LEU A 126 -6.75 -7.21 -12.96
C LEU A 126 -6.60 -8.03 -14.24
N HIS A 127 -7.65 -8.74 -14.66
CA HIS A 127 -7.69 -9.37 -15.99
C HIS A 127 -7.55 -8.34 -17.10
N THR A 128 -8.34 -7.26 -17.04
CA THR A 128 -8.27 -6.18 -18.03
C THR A 128 -6.86 -5.57 -18.11
N ILE A 129 -6.21 -5.34 -16.97
CA ILE A 129 -4.82 -4.86 -16.91
C ILE A 129 -3.88 -5.83 -17.64
N SER A 130 -4.00 -7.12 -17.36
CA SER A 130 -3.18 -8.16 -18.01
C SER A 130 -3.47 -8.28 -19.52
N ASP A 131 -4.73 -8.22 -19.94
CA ASP A 131 -5.13 -8.30 -21.36
C ASP A 131 -4.64 -7.11 -22.19
N LEU A 132 -4.35 -5.98 -21.52
CA LEU A 132 -3.74 -4.79 -22.12
C LEU A 132 -2.19 -4.84 -22.11
N ASP A 133 -1.62 -5.99 -21.74
CA ASP A 133 -0.18 -6.22 -21.56
C ASP A 133 0.44 -5.22 -20.55
N ILE A 134 -0.34 -4.76 -19.56
CA ILE A 134 0.16 -3.89 -18.49
C ILE A 134 0.52 -4.78 -17.30
N GLU A 135 1.78 -4.76 -16.91
CA GLU A 135 2.28 -5.66 -15.86
C GLU A 135 2.34 -4.99 -14.49
N ASN A 136 2.70 -3.70 -14.43
CA ASN A 136 2.99 -3.03 -13.16
C ASN A 136 1.70 -2.54 -12.49
N VAL A 137 1.46 -3.01 -11.28
CA VAL A 137 0.30 -2.66 -10.47
C VAL A 137 0.73 -2.24 -9.08
N PHE A 138 0.27 -1.06 -8.66
CA PHE A 138 0.45 -0.54 -7.31
C PHE A 138 -0.79 -0.80 -6.47
N ALA A 139 -0.72 -1.84 -5.62
CA ALA A 139 -1.80 -2.31 -4.78
C ALA A 139 -1.97 -1.46 -3.51
N LEU A 140 -3.15 -0.85 -3.37
CA LEU A 140 -3.46 0.13 -2.32
C LEU A 140 -4.79 -0.21 -1.63
N THR A 141 -4.86 0.03 -0.32
CA THR A 141 -6.15 0.07 0.37
C THR A 141 -6.95 1.29 -0.09
N GLY A 142 -6.29 2.46 -0.15
CA GLY A 142 -6.88 3.75 -0.49
C GLY A 142 -7.39 4.54 0.72
N ASP A 143 -7.59 5.83 0.49
CA ASP A 143 -8.08 6.78 1.50
C ASP A 143 -9.59 6.68 1.66
N TYR A 144 -10.10 7.02 2.85
CA TYR A 144 -11.54 7.10 3.04
C TYR A 144 -12.12 8.27 2.22
N PRO A 145 -13.08 8.04 1.30
CA PRO A 145 -13.58 9.09 0.42
C PRO A 145 -14.45 10.09 1.17
N LYS A 146 -14.38 11.37 0.78
CA LYS A 146 -15.30 12.41 1.25
C LYS A 146 -16.52 12.44 0.33
N GLY A 147 -17.71 12.12 0.85
CA GLY A 147 -18.98 12.30 0.12
C GLY A 147 -19.51 11.10 -0.68
N SER A 148 -18.89 9.92 -0.58
CA SER A 148 -19.46 8.68 -1.14
C SER A 148 -19.30 7.52 -0.14
N THR A 149 -20.25 6.60 -0.10
CA THR A 149 -20.12 5.39 0.73
C THR A 149 -19.07 4.46 0.11
N PRO A 150 -17.98 4.14 0.81
CA PRO A 150 -16.99 3.21 0.30
C PRO A 150 -17.45 1.74 0.41
N VAL A 151 -16.88 0.88 -0.42
CA VAL A 151 -17.10 -0.57 -0.40
C VAL A 151 -16.15 -1.24 0.60
N PHE A 152 -14.82 -1.01 0.46
CA PHE A 152 -13.77 -1.66 1.25
C PHE A 152 -14.04 -3.16 1.48
N ASP A 153 -14.30 -3.90 0.40
CA ASP A 153 -14.48 -5.36 0.51
C ASP A 153 -13.15 -6.07 0.84
N MET A 154 -12.04 -5.44 0.46
CA MET A 154 -10.68 -5.93 0.67
C MET A 154 -9.76 -4.81 1.18
N ASP A 155 -8.62 -5.21 1.76
CA ASP A 155 -7.47 -4.35 2.02
C ASP A 155 -6.26 -4.68 1.11
N SER A 156 -5.18 -3.91 1.22
CA SER A 156 -4.02 -4.07 0.34
C SER A 156 -3.28 -5.40 0.50
N VAL A 157 -3.31 -6.02 1.68
CA VAL A 157 -2.68 -7.34 1.86
C VAL A 157 -3.52 -8.40 1.15
N GLU A 158 -4.84 -8.29 1.27
CA GLU A 158 -5.79 -9.19 0.59
C GLU A 158 -5.74 -9.00 -0.93
N LEU A 159 -5.60 -7.76 -1.43
CA LEU A 159 -5.44 -7.48 -2.87
C LEU A 159 -4.14 -8.07 -3.42
N VAL A 160 -3.02 -7.94 -2.71
CA VAL A 160 -1.75 -8.57 -3.10
C VAL A 160 -1.89 -10.09 -3.13
N THR A 161 -2.58 -10.66 -2.14
CA THR A 161 -2.87 -12.10 -2.09
C THR A 161 -3.63 -12.50 -3.36
N LEU A 162 -4.76 -11.85 -3.67
CA LEU A 162 -5.56 -12.07 -4.89
C LEU A 162 -4.72 -12.00 -6.18
N MET A 163 -3.89 -10.96 -6.32
CA MET A 163 -3.03 -10.80 -7.49
C MET A 163 -2.01 -11.94 -7.61
N ASN A 164 -1.47 -12.42 -6.48
CA ASN A 164 -0.55 -13.53 -6.48
C ASN A 164 -1.23 -14.87 -6.86
N GLU A 165 -2.48 -15.09 -6.44
CA GLU A 165 -3.29 -16.25 -6.88
C GLU A 165 -3.54 -16.20 -8.38
N LEU A 166 -3.92 -15.04 -8.92
CA LEU A 166 -4.12 -14.86 -10.36
C LEU A 166 -2.82 -15.15 -11.14
N ARG A 167 -1.68 -14.71 -10.63
CA ARG A 167 -0.36 -14.99 -11.22
C ARG A 167 -0.03 -16.48 -11.20
N GLN A 168 -0.32 -17.18 -10.11
CA GLN A 168 0.01 -18.61 -9.94
C GLN A 168 -0.96 -19.56 -10.65
N ASN A 169 -2.27 -19.29 -10.55
CA ASN A 169 -3.32 -20.19 -11.02
C ASN A 169 -3.74 -19.91 -12.47
N GLU A 170 -3.59 -18.65 -12.91
CA GLU A 170 -4.14 -18.18 -14.19
C GLU A 170 -3.08 -17.54 -15.10
N GLY A 171 -1.84 -17.41 -14.61
CA GLY A 171 -0.70 -16.98 -15.42
C GLY A 171 -0.64 -15.47 -15.72
N LEU A 172 -1.42 -14.64 -15.02
CA LEU A 172 -1.39 -13.19 -15.21
C LEU A 172 0.01 -12.64 -14.89
N GLN A 173 0.57 -11.84 -15.80
CA GLN A 173 1.90 -11.23 -15.66
C GLN A 173 1.82 -9.94 -14.84
N LEU A 174 1.61 -10.08 -13.52
CA LEU A 174 1.52 -8.94 -12.60
C LEU A 174 2.82 -8.73 -11.82
N TRP A 175 3.32 -7.50 -11.83
CA TRP A 175 4.44 -7.02 -11.03
C TRP A 175 3.92 -6.04 -9.97
N ILE A 176 4.03 -6.43 -8.69
CA ILE A 176 3.20 -5.90 -7.61
C ILE A 176 3.99 -4.95 -6.71
N ALA A 177 3.62 -3.67 -6.74
CA ALA A 177 4.08 -2.64 -5.82
C ALA A 177 3.15 -2.52 -4.62
N VAL A 178 3.72 -2.20 -3.45
CA VAL A 178 2.94 -1.91 -2.23
C VAL A 178 3.45 -0.69 -1.48
N ALA A 179 2.55 -0.02 -0.74
CA ALA A 179 2.90 1.16 0.03
C ALA A 179 3.39 0.78 1.45
N VAL A 180 4.38 1.51 1.97
CA VAL A 180 4.78 1.51 3.38
C VAL A 180 4.88 2.94 3.91
N THR A 181 4.45 3.20 5.14
CA THR A 181 4.57 4.54 5.75
C THR A 181 5.56 4.51 6.91
N PRO A 182 6.86 4.79 6.68
CA PRO A 182 7.84 4.86 7.77
C PRO A 182 7.72 6.13 8.62
N PHE A 183 7.07 7.18 8.10
CA PHE A 183 6.91 8.49 8.75
C PHE A 183 5.83 8.48 9.85
N LYS A 184 6.02 7.59 10.83
CA LYS A 184 5.20 7.45 12.02
C LYS A 184 6.07 7.64 13.25
N TYR A 185 5.58 8.49 14.15
CA TYR A 185 6.37 9.01 15.26
C TYR A 185 5.88 8.52 16.63
N THR A 186 4.96 7.55 16.64
CA THR A 186 4.63 6.75 17.82
C THR A 186 5.03 5.30 17.56
N GLU A 187 5.43 4.59 18.60
CA GLU A 187 5.79 3.17 18.50
C GLU A 187 4.70 2.32 17.82
N PRO A 188 3.43 2.31 18.27
CA PRO A 188 2.40 1.45 17.67
C PRO A 188 2.14 1.77 16.20
N ASP A 189 2.16 3.05 15.81
CA ASP A 189 1.94 3.41 14.42
C ASP A 189 3.13 3.01 13.54
N CYS A 190 4.35 3.14 14.04
CA CYS A 190 5.56 2.84 13.29
C CYS A 190 5.77 1.33 13.12
N VAL A 191 5.88 0.60 14.23
CA VAL A 191 6.22 -0.83 14.21
C VAL A 191 5.15 -1.61 13.45
N TYR A 192 3.87 -1.28 13.62
CA TYR A 192 2.80 -2.02 12.96
C TYR A 192 2.75 -1.76 11.43
N GLN A 193 3.26 -0.63 10.93
CA GLN A 193 3.42 -0.46 9.47
C GLN A 193 4.48 -1.40 8.90
N TYR A 194 5.56 -1.68 9.65
CA TYR A 194 6.60 -2.61 9.23
C TYR A 194 6.13 -4.08 9.27
N LEU A 195 5.40 -4.47 10.32
CA LEU A 195 4.75 -5.79 10.37
C LEU A 195 3.73 -5.98 9.23
N LYS A 196 3.01 -4.92 8.88
CA LYS A 196 2.12 -4.93 7.72
C LYS A 196 2.90 -5.01 6.40
N LEU A 197 4.07 -4.40 6.30
CA LEU A 197 4.92 -4.54 5.11
C LEU A 197 5.39 -5.99 4.93
N GLU A 198 5.82 -6.66 6.01
CA GLU A 198 6.14 -8.09 5.98
C GLU A 198 4.98 -8.93 5.47
N LYS A 199 3.75 -8.66 5.95
CA LYS A 199 2.54 -9.32 5.43
C LYS A 199 2.38 -9.17 3.93
N LYS A 200 2.62 -7.97 3.39
CA LYS A 200 2.50 -7.70 1.96
C LYS A 200 3.57 -8.43 1.15
N PHE A 201 4.80 -8.48 1.64
CA PHE A 201 5.85 -9.28 0.99
C PHE A 201 5.56 -10.77 1.04
N ALA A 202 5.12 -11.29 2.19
CA ALA A 202 4.71 -12.68 2.34
C ALA A 202 3.50 -13.04 1.45
N ALA A 203 2.60 -12.08 1.18
CA ALA A 203 1.49 -12.25 0.26
C ALA A 203 1.89 -12.27 -1.23
N GLY A 204 3.12 -11.88 -1.57
CA GLY A 204 3.63 -11.91 -2.94
C GLY A 204 3.97 -10.55 -3.57
N ALA A 205 4.09 -9.48 -2.78
CA ALA A 205 4.56 -8.20 -3.30
C ALA A 205 6.03 -8.28 -3.80
N ASP A 206 6.31 -7.59 -4.89
CA ASP A 206 7.62 -7.60 -5.56
C ASP A 206 8.53 -6.50 -5.05
N TYR A 207 7.97 -5.32 -4.76
CA TYR A 207 8.70 -4.17 -4.23
C TYR A 207 7.78 -3.23 -3.44
N ALA A 208 8.37 -2.32 -2.65
CA ALA A 208 7.63 -1.33 -1.89
C ALA A 208 7.95 0.11 -2.33
N ILE A 209 7.01 1.01 -2.09
CA ILE A 209 7.15 2.46 -2.27
C ILE A 209 6.82 3.11 -0.93
N THR A 210 7.70 3.98 -0.43
CA THR A 210 7.41 4.70 0.81
C THR A 210 6.28 5.71 0.57
N GLN A 211 5.51 6.03 1.61
CA GLN A 211 4.71 7.25 1.63
C GLN A 211 5.66 8.46 1.61
N LEU A 212 5.13 9.65 1.34
CA LEU A 212 5.88 10.91 1.47
C LEU A 212 6.30 11.18 2.92
N GLY A 213 7.53 11.63 3.10
CA GLY A 213 8.03 12.25 4.33
C GLY A 213 9.36 12.96 4.13
N PHE A 214 9.81 13.66 5.17
CA PHE A 214 10.96 14.59 5.12
C PHE A 214 11.93 14.35 6.29
N ASP A 215 12.12 13.08 6.65
CA ASP A 215 12.97 12.66 7.75
C ASP A 215 13.91 11.53 7.29
N ALA A 216 15.19 11.85 7.16
CA ALA A 216 16.24 10.92 6.77
C ALA A 216 16.39 9.75 7.76
N LYS A 217 16.19 9.99 9.06
CA LYS A 217 16.30 8.93 10.07
C LYS A 217 15.23 7.86 9.87
N LYS A 218 14.02 8.26 9.47
CA LYS A 218 12.95 7.29 9.14
C LYS A 218 13.22 6.50 7.87
N PHE A 219 13.86 7.09 6.87
CA PHE A 219 14.32 6.34 5.71
C PHE A 219 15.40 5.32 6.09
N ALA A 220 16.38 5.71 6.92
CA ALA A 220 17.43 4.80 7.41
C ALA A 220 16.86 3.69 8.32
N GLU A 221 15.89 4.03 9.19
CA GLU A 221 15.21 3.08 10.06
C GLU A 221 14.51 1.97 9.28
N LEU A 222 13.78 2.32 8.21
CA LEU A 222 13.15 1.32 7.35
C LEU A 222 14.18 0.41 6.67
N ARG A 223 15.29 0.97 6.16
CA ARG A 223 16.36 0.17 5.56
C ARG A 223 16.95 -0.82 6.55
N ARG A 224 17.32 -0.32 7.74
CA ARG A 224 17.85 -1.16 8.83
C ARG A 224 16.86 -2.24 9.25
N TYR A 225 15.57 -1.93 9.33
CA TYR A 225 14.52 -2.91 9.61
C TYR A 225 14.51 -4.05 8.61
N LEU A 226 14.54 -3.73 7.31
CA LEU A 226 14.54 -4.74 6.27
C LEU A 226 15.80 -5.60 6.31
N ASP A 227 16.96 -5.00 6.54
CA ASP A 227 18.25 -5.70 6.64
C ASP A 227 18.28 -6.63 7.86
N ASP A 228 17.86 -6.16 9.04
CA ASP A 228 17.79 -6.95 10.29
C ASP A 228 16.84 -8.16 10.17
N HIS A 229 15.81 -8.07 9.32
CA HIS A 229 14.85 -9.14 9.08
C HIS A 229 15.17 -9.97 7.81
N GLY A 230 16.30 -9.71 7.15
CA GLY A 230 16.72 -10.44 5.95
C GLY A 230 15.81 -10.25 4.73
N ILE A 231 15.11 -9.12 4.66
CA ILE A 231 14.17 -8.81 3.57
C ILE A 231 14.90 -8.07 2.46
N GLN A 232 15.20 -8.77 1.36
CA GLN A 232 15.95 -8.23 0.22
C GLN A 232 15.07 -7.56 -0.85
N LYS A 233 13.79 -7.32 -0.56
CA LYS A 233 12.84 -6.75 -1.52
C LYS A 233 13.20 -5.28 -1.83
N PRO A 234 13.16 -4.83 -3.10
CA PRO A 234 13.45 -3.45 -3.45
C PRO A 234 12.48 -2.46 -2.80
N VAL A 235 12.99 -1.29 -2.42
CA VAL A 235 12.17 -0.18 -1.91
C VAL A 235 12.51 1.10 -2.66
N LEU A 236 11.49 1.78 -3.17
CA LEU A 236 11.59 3.10 -3.77
C LEU A 236 11.20 4.15 -2.72
N GLY A 237 12.02 5.17 -2.56
CA GLY A 237 11.70 6.29 -1.68
C GLY A 237 10.87 7.34 -2.40
N ASN A 238 9.82 7.84 -1.76
CA ASN A 238 9.01 8.93 -2.30
C ASN A 238 9.75 10.26 -2.21
N VAL A 239 9.83 10.96 -3.34
CA VAL A 239 10.39 12.29 -3.49
C VAL A 239 9.28 13.20 -4.00
N TYR A 240 8.92 14.23 -3.24
CA TYR A 240 7.83 15.12 -3.64
C TYR A 240 8.32 16.54 -3.84
N VAL A 241 7.98 17.13 -4.99
CA VAL A 241 8.21 18.54 -5.28
C VAL A 241 7.21 19.37 -4.48
N LEU A 242 7.57 19.65 -3.22
CA LEU A 242 6.67 20.20 -2.22
C LEU A 242 6.50 21.72 -2.38
N GLY A 243 5.33 22.14 -2.89
CA GLY A 243 4.88 23.53 -2.88
C GLY A 243 4.14 23.93 -1.59
N LEU A 244 4.03 25.24 -1.33
CA LEU A 244 3.46 25.80 -0.10
C LEU A 244 2.06 25.27 0.23
N LYS A 245 1.14 25.27 -0.73
CA LYS A 245 -0.25 24.80 -0.51
C LYS A 245 -0.30 23.33 -0.10
N ALA A 246 0.58 22.49 -0.63
CA ALA A 246 0.66 21.08 -0.25
C ALA A 246 1.29 20.94 1.14
N ALA A 247 2.36 21.69 1.42
CA ALA A 247 3.00 21.72 2.74
C ALA A 247 2.02 22.12 3.86
N GLU A 248 1.22 23.17 3.66
CA GLU A 248 0.22 23.65 4.62
C GLU A 248 -0.94 22.67 4.86
N LYS A 249 -1.26 21.84 3.86
CA LYS A 249 -2.27 20.77 4.02
C LYS A 249 -1.67 19.58 4.77
N MET A 250 -0.48 19.15 4.38
CA MET A 250 0.19 18.01 4.98
C MET A 250 0.60 18.29 6.43
N SER A 251 0.89 19.54 6.81
CA SER A 251 1.11 19.89 8.22
C SER A 251 -0.13 19.73 9.09
N LYS A 252 -1.32 19.70 8.49
CA LYS A 252 -2.60 19.40 9.14
C LYS A 252 -2.99 17.92 9.02
N GLY A 253 -2.13 17.08 8.45
CA GLY A 253 -2.41 15.66 8.22
C GLY A 253 -3.30 15.40 6.99
N GLU A 254 -3.35 16.32 6.03
CA GLU A 254 -4.10 16.15 4.78
C GLU A 254 -3.16 16.04 3.55
N PRO A 255 -3.20 14.95 2.78
CA PRO A 255 -4.03 13.75 2.93
C PRO A 255 -3.58 12.86 4.12
N PRO A 256 -4.44 11.94 4.58
CA PRO A 256 -4.12 11.04 5.69
C PRO A 256 -2.79 10.31 5.50
N GLY A 257 -1.96 10.33 6.53
CA GLY A 257 -0.67 9.62 6.52
C GLY A 257 0.50 10.40 5.92
N CYS A 258 0.24 11.58 5.33
CA CYS A 258 1.28 12.55 5.01
C CYS A 258 1.41 13.55 6.14
N TRP A 259 2.65 13.88 6.51
CA TRP A 259 2.93 14.89 7.51
C TRP A 259 4.14 15.74 7.11
N VAL A 260 4.02 17.04 7.32
CA VAL A 260 5.08 18.03 7.07
C VAL A 260 5.25 18.85 8.34
N ALA A 261 6.48 18.91 8.85
CA ALA A 261 6.81 19.67 10.04
C ALA A 261 6.51 21.17 9.84
N PRO A 262 5.96 21.88 10.85
CA PRO A 262 5.72 23.32 10.77
C PRO A 262 6.96 24.12 10.36
N GLU A 263 8.14 23.71 10.81
CA GLU A 263 9.43 24.33 10.47
C GLU A 263 9.72 24.26 8.96
N LEU A 264 9.35 23.14 8.30
CA LEU A 264 9.47 23.01 6.85
C LEU A 264 8.43 23.88 6.14
N VAL A 265 7.21 24.00 6.66
CA VAL A 265 6.19 24.90 6.09
C VAL A 265 6.70 26.35 6.09
N GLU A 266 7.25 26.82 7.20
CA GLU A 266 7.76 28.19 7.31
C GLU A 266 9.00 28.42 6.42
N LYS A 267 9.89 27.43 6.30
CA LYS A 267 10.99 27.48 5.32
C LYS A 267 10.45 27.63 3.89
N ILE A 268 9.46 26.83 3.50
CA ILE A 268 8.83 26.91 2.18
C ILE A 268 8.15 28.26 1.99
N ARG A 269 7.46 28.78 3.01
CA ARG A 269 6.82 30.10 2.99
C ARG A 269 7.84 31.20 2.73
N ALA A 270 9.00 31.15 3.38
CA ALA A 270 10.08 32.11 3.15
C ALA A 270 10.61 32.04 1.71
N GLU A 271 10.80 30.83 1.16
CA GLU A 271 11.28 30.62 -0.21
C GLU A 271 10.32 31.17 -1.27
N THR A 272 9.01 31.19 -1.01
CA THR A 272 8.03 31.77 -1.95
C THR A 272 8.21 33.27 -2.20
N LYS A 273 9.00 33.97 -1.37
CA LYS A 273 9.34 35.39 -1.56
C LYS A 273 10.38 35.63 -2.67
N ALA A 274 11.04 34.58 -3.16
CA ALA A 274 11.97 34.68 -4.28
C ALA A 274 11.26 34.98 -5.61
N LYS A 275 12.00 35.47 -6.61
CA LYS A 275 11.45 35.87 -7.93
C LYS A 275 10.73 34.72 -8.66
N ASP A 276 11.20 33.49 -8.47
CA ASP A 276 10.65 32.26 -9.06
C ASP A 276 9.57 31.60 -8.18
N SER A 277 9.10 32.29 -7.14
CA SER A 277 8.17 31.76 -6.14
C SER A 277 8.64 30.46 -5.47
N GLY A 278 9.97 30.31 -5.29
CA GLY A 278 10.59 29.18 -4.61
C GLY A 278 10.70 27.91 -5.46
N GLU A 279 10.61 28.02 -6.78
CA GLU A 279 10.71 26.88 -7.70
C GLU A 279 12.07 26.18 -7.65
N ALA A 280 13.16 26.91 -7.77
CA ALA A 280 14.50 26.36 -7.68
C ALA A 280 14.73 25.66 -6.34
N ALA A 281 14.24 26.26 -5.23
CA ALA A 281 14.41 25.69 -3.89
C ALA A 281 13.68 24.34 -3.72
N ARG A 282 12.43 24.22 -4.19
CA ARG A 282 11.68 22.95 -4.11
C ARG A 282 12.25 21.86 -5.02
N LEU A 283 12.78 22.24 -6.19
CA LEU A 283 13.47 21.29 -7.06
C LEU A 283 14.78 20.82 -6.41
N GLU A 284 15.59 21.74 -5.87
CA GLU A 284 16.83 21.40 -5.17
C GLU A 284 16.58 20.46 -3.99
N ARG A 285 15.54 20.70 -3.19
CA ARG A 285 15.14 19.75 -2.13
C ARG A 285 14.80 18.35 -2.66
N ALA A 286 14.06 18.28 -3.77
CA ALA A 286 13.73 16.99 -4.39
C ALA A 286 14.99 16.28 -4.91
N ALA A 287 15.93 17.01 -5.52
CA ALA A 287 17.21 16.47 -5.98
C ALA A 287 18.08 15.97 -4.82
N ARG A 288 18.15 16.73 -3.72
CA ARG A 288 18.82 16.30 -2.47
C ARG A 288 18.23 15.01 -1.94
N MET A 289 16.90 14.88 -1.93
CA MET A 289 16.23 13.64 -1.52
C MET A 289 16.60 12.45 -2.42
N VAL A 290 16.69 12.64 -3.75
CA VAL A 290 17.16 11.58 -4.67
C VAL A 290 18.59 11.13 -4.32
N ALA A 291 19.49 12.07 -4.01
CA ALA A 291 20.85 11.77 -3.58
C ALA A 291 20.88 10.97 -2.27
N ILE A 292 20.12 11.40 -1.26
CA ILE A 292 19.98 10.72 0.04
C ILE A 292 19.50 9.28 -0.16
N LEU A 293 18.40 9.09 -0.90
CA LEU A 293 17.82 7.76 -1.14
C LEU A 293 18.81 6.82 -1.84
N ARG A 294 19.55 7.33 -2.83
CA ARG A 294 20.58 6.55 -3.52
C ARG A 294 21.69 6.13 -2.57
N GLY A 295 22.20 7.05 -1.74
CA GLY A 295 23.25 6.76 -0.77
C GLY A 295 22.83 5.79 0.32
N MET A 296 21.57 5.85 0.76
CA MET A 296 20.98 4.93 1.74
C MET A 296 20.65 3.54 1.19
N GLY A 297 20.88 3.28 -0.11
CA GLY A 297 20.62 1.96 -0.71
C GLY A 297 19.15 1.71 -1.09
N TYR A 298 18.34 2.74 -1.29
CA TYR A 298 17.03 2.57 -1.94
C TYR A 298 17.22 2.18 -3.41
N ALA A 299 16.30 1.36 -3.93
CA ALA A 299 16.36 0.87 -5.31
C ALA A 299 15.94 1.93 -6.35
N GLY A 300 15.35 3.04 -5.90
CA GLY A 300 14.93 4.11 -6.79
C GLY A 300 14.20 5.23 -6.08
N ALA A 301 13.81 6.24 -6.86
CA ALA A 301 12.99 7.36 -6.41
C ALA A 301 11.63 7.34 -7.10
N TYR A 302 10.57 7.49 -6.31
CA TYR A 302 9.21 7.73 -6.78
C TYR A 302 8.93 9.24 -6.72
N ILE A 303 8.94 9.92 -7.86
CA ILE A 303 8.88 11.39 -7.95
C ILE A 303 7.44 11.84 -8.14
N GLY A 304 6.91 12.62 -7.19
CA GLY A 304 5.59 13.24 -7.25
C GLY A 304 5.63 14.77 -7.13
N GLY A 305 4.46 15.40 -7.27
CA GLY A 305 4.30 16.86 -7.10
C GLY A 305 4.67 17.70 -8.32
N THR A 306 5.11 17.10 -9.43
CA THR A 306 5.30 17.78 -10.71
C THR A 306 4.97 16.87 -11.89
N HIS A 307 4.44 17.46 -12.97
CA HIS A 307 4.18 16.77 -14.24
C HIS A 307 5.07 17.30 -15.38
N LYS A 308 6.00 18.22 -15.09
CA LYS A 308 6.86 18.82 -16.12
C LYS A 308 8.10 17.95 -16.30
N ALA A 309 8.35 17.51 -17.53
CA ALA A 309 9.51 16.68 -17.84
C ALA A 309 10.84 17.42 -17.58
N GLU A 310 10.89 18.75 -17.79
CA GLU A 310 12.09 19.53 -17.47
C GLU A 310 12.44 19.49 -15.97
N HIS A 311 11.44 19.53 -15.08
CA HIS A 311 11.66 19.46 -13.63
C HIS A 311 12.19 18.08 -13.25
N VAL A 312 11.58 17.01 -13.79
CA VAL A 312 12.00 15.63 -13.52
C VAL A 312 13.44 15.42 -13.98
N ARG A 313 13.78 15.83 -15.20
CA ARG A 313 15.14 15.73 -15.73
C ARG A 313 16.15 16.44 -14.83
N TRP A 314 15.85 17.69 -14.47
CA TRP A 314 16.72 18.48 -13.61
C TRP A 314 16.93 17.83 -12.24
N ILE A 315 15.86 17.30 -11.62
CA ILE A 315 15.95 16.59 -10.33
C ILE A 315 16.87 15.37 -10.43
N ILE A 316 16.76 14.59 -11.50
CA ILE A 316 17.57 13.40 -11.73
C ILE A 316 19.05 13.77 -11.90
N GLU A 317 19.36 14.71 -12.79
CA GLU A 317 20.73 15.16 -13.07
C GLU A 317 21.37 15.79 -11.84
N ARG A 318 20.63 16.68 -11.16
CA ARG A 318 21.11 17.34 -9.94
C ARG A 318 21.29 16.35 -8.79
N GLY A 319 20.38 15.38 -8.64
CA GLY A 319 20.50 14.33 -7.63
C GLY A 319 21.73 13.44 -7.85
N GLN A 320 22.13 13.20 -9.10
CA GLN A 320 23.38 12.50 -9.41
C GLN A 320 24.62 13.31 -9.03
N GLN A 321 24.62 14.63 -9.29
CA GLN A 321 25.71 15.51 -8.89
C GLN A 321 25.89 15.59 -7.37
N LEU A 322 24.78 15.56 -6.64
CA LEU A 322 24.75 15.61 -5.17
C LEU A 322 25.01 14.27 -4.51
N ALA A 323 25.02 13.17 -5.26
CA ALA A 323 25.17 11.81 -4.72
C ALA A 323 26.41 11.63 -3.82
N PRO A 324 27.59 12.21 -4.10
CA PRO A 324 28.75 12.08 -3.18
C PRO A 324 28.57 12.75 -1.82
N GLN A 325 27.63 13.70 -1.68
CA GLN A 325 27.39 14.49 -0.46
C GLN A 325 26.16 14.00 0.33
N TRP A 326 25.67 12.80 0.01
CA TRP A 326 24.38 12.33 0.51
C TRP A 326 24.30 12.25 2.05
N GLU A 327 25.41 11.97 2.75
CA GLU A 327 25.46 11.87 4.21
C GLU A 327 25.21 13.22 4.89
N GLU A 328 25.88 14.27 4.40
CA GLU A 328 25.67 15.65 4.87
C GLU A 328 24.21 16.08 4.61
N LEU A 329 23.72 15.84 3.39
CA LEU A 329 22.33 16.14 3.02
C LEU A 329 21.31 15.38 3.88
N ALA A 330 21.61 14.12 4.23
CA ALA A 330 20.77 13.33 5.11
C ALA A 330 20.72 13.92 6.54
N SER A 331 21.85 14.41 7.04
CA SER A 331 21.91 15.07 8.35
C SER A 331 21.09 16.37 8.42
N GLU A 332 20.97 17.09 7.30
CA GLU A 332 20.14 18.30 7.19
C GLU A 332 18.64 17.98 7.08
N LEU A 333 18.27 16.81 6.56
CA LEU A 333 16.89 16.39 6.35
C LEU A 333 16.30 15.81 7.64
N SER A 334 16.07 16.68 8.63
CA SER A 334 15.56 16.32 9.94
C SER A 334 14.27 17.07 10.27
N TYR A 335 13.19 16.79 9.54
CA TYR A 335 11.85 17.33 9.84
C TYR A 335 11.01 16.27 10.55
N SER A 336 11.23 16.11 11.85
CA SER A 336 10.48 15.22 12.75
C SER A 336 9.86 16.00 13.92
N PRO A 337 8.79 15.51 14.56
CA PRO A 337 8.32 16.09 15.83
C PRO A 337 9.37 15.96 16.94
N LYS A 338 9.34 16.84 17.94
CA LYS A 338 10.27 16.76 19.09
C LYS A 338 10.15 15.47 19.90
N SER A 339 8.95 14.90 19.98
CA SER A 339 8.64 13.65 20.68
C SER A 339 8.66 12.43 19.73
N ALA A 340 9.47 12.49 18.67
CA ALA A 340 9.52 11.43 17.67
C ALA A 340 10.05 10.12 18.24
N PHE A 341 9.28 9.04 18.07
CA PHE A 341 9.75 7.68 18.27
C PHE A 341 10.63 7.23 17.09
N TYR A 342 11.80 6.69 17.39
CA TYR A 342 12.64 5.94 16.45
C TYR A 342 12.90 4.54 17.00
N MET A 343 12.73 3.51 16.17
CA MET A 343 12.76 2.10 16.60
C MET A 343 14.12 1.67 17.18
N TYR A 344 15.20 2.26 16.66
CA TYR A 344 16.58 1.91 17.00
C TYR A 344 17.30 2.93 17.87
N GLU A 345 16.65 4.04 18.22
CA GLU A 345 17.20 5.02 19.15
C GLU A 345 16.52 4.86 20.51
N PRO A 346 17.21 5.09 21.64
CA PRO A 346 16.58 5.13 22.96
C PRO A 346 15.45 6.16 22.95
N SER A 347 14.22 5.69 23.16
CA SER A 347 13.05 6.54 23.11
C SER A 347 12.96 7.44 24.35
N THR A 348 12.87 8.76 24.14
CA THR A 348 12.44 9.72 25.16
C THR A 348 10.92 9.80 25.31
N ALA A 349 10.17 9.16 24.40
CA ALA A 349 8.72 9.12 24.47
C ALA A 349 8.28 8.37 25.74
N PRO A 350 7.25 8.87 26.45
CA PRO A 350 6.78 8.26 27.68
C PRO A 350 6.44 6.78 27.44
N ARG A 351 6.86 5.90 28.36
CA ARG A 351 6.42 4.51 28.37
C ARG A 351 4.90 4.49 28.22
N LEU A 352 4.41 3.71 27.25
CA LEU A 352 2.99 3.40 27.18
C LEU A 352 2.54 2.97 28.57
N ALA A 353 1.52 3.66 29.10
CA ALA A 353 0.96 3.31 30.40
C ALA A 353 0.61 1.81 30.35
N PRO A 354 1.04 1.02 31.33
CA PRO A 354 0.69 -0.40 31.34
C PRO A 354 -0.83 -0.52 31.28
N LEU A 355 -1.32 -1.46 30.47
CA LEU A 355 -2.75 -1.77 30.36
C LEU A 355 -3.39 -1.76 31.76
N GLY A 356 -4.56 -1.13 31.87
CA GLY A 356 -5.30 -1.08 33.12
C GLY A 356 -5.53 -2.49 33.66
N TRP A 357 -5.72 -2.64 34.98
CA TRP A 357 -5.93 -3.96 35.58
C TRP A 357 -7.11 -4.71 34.94
N ARG A 358 -8.16 -3.99 34.52
CA ARG A 358 -9.30 -4.55 33.76
C ARG A 358 -8.87 -5.11 32.42
N GLU A 359 -8.04 -4.39 31.68
CA GLU A 359 -7.57 -4.80 30.36
C GLU A 359 -6.60 -5.97 30.45
N ARG A 360 -5.73 -5.99 31.47
CA ARG A 360 -4.88 -7.15 31.79
C ARG A 360 -5.70 -8.36 32.19
N ALA A 361 -6.71 -8.19 33.04
CA ALA A 361 -7.61 -9.27 33.43
C ALA A 361 -8.42 -9.80 32.25
N VAL A 362 -8.95 -8.91 31.40
CA VAL A 362 -9.60 -9.26 30.13
C VAL A 362 -8.62 -10.01 29.23
N ASN A 363 -7.38 -9.53 29.06
CA ASN A 363 -6.37 -10.22 28.27
C ASN A 363 -6.14 -11.64 28.81
N ALA A 364 -5.78 -11.76 30.08
CA ALA A 364 -5.50 -13.04 30.74
C ALA A 364 -6.72 -13.99 30.70
N PHE A 365 -7.92 -13.49 30.94
CA PHE A 365 -9.14 -14.27 30.93
C PHE A 365 -9.49 -14.80 29.54
N TRP A 366 -9.37 -13.97 28.49
CA TRP A 366 -9.76 -14.38 27.13
C TRP A 366 -8.66 -15.16 26.42
N HIS A 367 -7.39 -15.02 26.78
CA HIS A 367 -6.33 -15.89 26.25
C HIS A 367 -6.47 -17.35 26.73
N VAL A 368 -7.30 -17.66 27.75
CA VAL A 368 -7.33 -18.98 28.40
C VAL A 368 -8.38 -19.96 27.83
N PRO A 369 -9.57 -19.55 27.33
CA PRO A 369 -10.45 -20.44 26.58
C PRO A 369 -10.87 -19.84 25.23
N SER A 370 -10.08 -20.08 24.17
CA SER A 370 -10.48 -19.74 22.80
C SER A 370 -10.74 -21.01 21.98
N PRO A 371 -11.74 -21.02 21.07
CA PRO A 371 -11.97 -22.15 20.16
C PRO A 371 -10.77 -22.51 19.31
N LYS A 372 -9.83 -21.57 19.07
CA LYS A 372 -8.57 -21.87 18.38
C LYS A 372 -7.72 -22.93 19.10
N ARG A 373 -7.88 -23.08 20.42
CA ARG A 373 -7.18 -24.11 21.20
C ARG A 373 -7.82 -25.49 21.06
N ILE A 374 -8.98 -25.61 20.40
CA ILE A 374 -9.57 -26.90 20.04
C ILE A 374 -8.90 -27.35 18.74
N PRO A 375 -8.03 -28.37 18.76
CA PRO A 375 -7.30 -28.79 17.57
C PRO A 375 -8.29 -29.30 16.52
N GLU A 376 -8.12 -28.84 15.28
CA GLU A 376 -8.87 -29.36 14.14
C GLU A 376 -8.66 -30.87 14.02
N GLY A 377 -9.74 -31.60 13.80
CA GLY A 377 -9.69 -33.07 13.70
C GLY A 377 -9.65 -33.82 15.04
N GLY A 378 -9.49 -33.14 16.17
CA GLY A 378 -9.58 -33.74 17.51
C GLY A 378 -10.99 -34.24 17.86
N VAL A 379 -11.10 -35.08 18.89
CA VAL A 379 -12.39 -35.66 19.36
C VAL A 379 -13.40 -34.57 19.72
N LEU A 380 -12.96 -33.57 20.49
CA LEU A 380 -13.80 -32.43 20.89
C LEU A 380 -14.27 -31.62 19.67
N HIS A 381 -13.40 -31.44 18.67
CA HIS A 381 -13.75 -30.77 17.42
C HIS A 381 -14.82 -31.55 16.63
N LYS A 382 -14.67 -32.88 16.52
CA LYS A 382 -15.65 -33.74 15.84
C LYS A 382 -17.00 -33.72 16.55
N LEU A 383 -17.02 -33.81 17.88
CA LEU A 383 -18.25 -33.72 18.67
C LEU A 383 -18.94 -32.36 18.46
N ALA A 384 -18.18 -31.27 18.59
CA ALA A 384 -18.70 -29.92 18.38
C ALA A 384 -19.24 -29.76 16.94
N LYS A 385 -18.54 -30.26 15.93
CA LYS A 385 -19.03 -30.27 14.54
C LYS A 385 -20.38 -30.96 14.38
N THR A 386 -20.58 -32.11 15.01
CA THR A 386 -21.88 -32.81 15.00
C THR A 386 -22.98 -31.98 15.68
N VAL A 387 -22.68 -31.43 16.86
CA VAL A 387 -23.64 -30.60 17.61
C VAL A 387 -24.03 -29.35 16.83
N PHE A 388 -23.05 -28.57 16.36
CA PHE A 388 -23.31 -27.36 15.59
C PHE A 388 -23.95 -27.65 14.23
N GLY A 389 -23.64 -28.79 13.61
CA GLY A 389 -24.34 -29.26 12.42
C GLY A 389 -25.83 -29.52 12.67
N TRP A 390 -26.18 -30.14 13.80
CA TRP A 390 -27.57 -30.35 14.19
C TRP A 390 -28.29 -29.03 14.54
N ILE A 391 -27.61 -28.11 15.23
CA ILE A 391 -28.15 -26.77 15.53
C ILE A 391 -28.45 -26.00 14.24
N ASP A 392 -27.54 -26.07 13.26
CA ASP A 392 -27.66 -25.36 11.99
C ASP A 392 -28.88 -25.80 11.16
N HIS A 393 -29.27 -27.08 11.22
CA HIS A 393 -30.50 -27.59 10.58
C HIS A 393 -31.79 -27.06 11.23
N ARG A 394 -31.70 -26.35 12.36
CA ARG A 394 -32.84 -25.77 13.09
C ARG A 394 -32.75 -24.24 13.08
N PRO A 395 -33.45 -23.56 12.14
CA PRO A 395 -33.31 -22.11 11.95
C PRO A 395 -33.63 -21.26 13.18
N SER A 396 -34.48 -21.73 14.09
CA SER A 396 -34.75 -21.05 15.36
C SER A 396 -33.56 -21.11 16.32
N LEU A 397 -32.94 -22.29 16.48
CA LEU A 397 -31.79 -22.48 17.35
C LEU A 397 -30.55 -21.77 16.83
N ALA A 398 -30.28 -21.85 15.52
CA ALA A 398 -29.15 -21.15 14.90
C ALA A 398 -29.25 -19.63 15.10
N ARG A 399 -30.45 -19.05 14.96
CA ARG A 399 -30.71 -17.62 15.22
C ARG A 399 -30.57 -17.27 16.71
N SER A 400 -31.07 -18.11 17.62
CA SER A 400 -30.90 -17.88 19.05
C SER A 400 -29.43 -17.92 19.47
N LEU A 401 -28.65 -18.84 18.91
CA LEU A 401 -27.20 -18.92 19.14
C LEU A 401 -26.48 -17.68 18.60
N GLU A 402 -26.79 -17.23 17.38
CA GLU A 402 -26.21 -16.00 16.83
C GLU A 402 -26.53 -14.78 17.70
N ARG A 403 -27.77 -14.63 18.16
CA ARG A 403 -28.18 -13.54 19.05
C ARG A 403 -27.45 -13.59 20.39
N ALA A 404 -27.30 -14.78 20.97
CA ALA A 404 -26.54 -14.96 22.20
C ALA A 404 -25.05 -14.62 21.99
N GLU A 405 -24.45 -15.07 20.89
CA GLU A 405 -23.09 -14.69 20.52
C GLU A 405 -22.93 -13.18 20.35
N PHE A 406 -23.85 -12.54 19.66
CA PHE A 406 -23.81 -11.10 19.42
C PHE A 406 -24.00 -10.33 20.73
N ALA A 407 -24.96 -10.72 21.57
CA ALA A 407 -25.22 -10.10 22.87
C ALA A 407 -24.01 -10.18 23.82
N VAL A 408 -23.20 -11.25 23.73
CA VAL A 408 -21.96 -11.39 24.52
C VAL A 408 -20.78 -10.66 23.86
N LYS A 409 -20.54 -10.91 22.56
CA LYS A 409 -19.32 -10.43 21.86
C LYS A 409 -19.39 -8.96 21.49
N SER A 410 -20.58 -8.40 21.28
CA SER A 410 -20.76 -6.98 20.93
C SER A 410 -20.26 -6.06 22.05
N PRO A 411 -20.78 -6.15 23.30
CA PRO A 411 -20.28 -5.30 24.39
C PRO A 411 -18.84 -5.62 24.80
N ALA A 412 -18.40 -6.88 24.69
CA ALA A 412 -17.05 -7.28 25.10
C ALA A 412 -15.94 -6.84 24.12
N PHE A 413 -16.20 -6.95 22.81
CA PHE A 413 -15.15 -6.85 21.78
C PHE A 413 -15.53 -5.94 20.59
N GLY A 414 -16.72 -5.35 20.60
CA GLY A 414 -17.26 -4.58 19.49
C GLY A 414 -17.69 -5.42 18.28
N CYS A 415 -18.08 -6.68 18.50
CA CYS A 415 -18.54 -7.58 17.44
C CYS A 415 -19.58 -6.92 16.52
N GLN A 416 -19.42 -7.11 15.20
CA GLN A 416 -20.34 -6.61 14.17
C GLN A 416 -21.16 -7.73 13.48
N SER A 417 -21.21 -8.92 14.08
CA SER A 417 -21.87 -10.12 13.54
C SER A 417 -21.55 -10.41 12.06
N CYS A 418 -20.26 -10.38 11.70
CA CYS A 418 -19.83 -10.67 10.33
C CYS A 418 -19.82 -12.17 9.96
N GLY A 419 -20.15 -13.07 10.90
CA GLY A 419 -20.10 -14.53 10.72
C GLY A 419 -18.69 -15.13 10.58
N ASN A 420 -17.64 -14.32 10.46
CA ASN A 420 -16.25 -14.73 10.20
C ASN A 420 -15.33 -14.27 11.35
N CYS A 421 -15.41 -14.90 12.52
CA CYS A 421 -14.78 -14.37 13.73
C CYS A 421 -13.26 -14.60 13.76
N VAL A 422 -12.51 -13.51 13.77
CA VAL A 422 -11.03 -13.49 13.83
C VAL A 422 -10.50 -12.74 15.06
N ILE A 423 -11.37 -12.46 16.04
CA ILE A 423 -10.97 -11.73 17.25
C ILE A 423 -9.83 -12.40 18.04
N PRO A 424 -9.67 -13.74 18.07
CA PRO A 424 -8.53 -14.35 18.76
C PRO A 424 -7.22 -14.19 17.97
N ASP A 425 -7.23 -13.79 16.69
CA ASP A 425 -6.04 -13.36 15.93
C ASP A 425 -5.74 -11.88 16.16
N MET A 426 -6.79 -11.10 16.45
CA MET A 426 -6.75 -9.66 16.58
C MET A 426 -6.75 -9.22 18.05
N GLN A 427 -6.14 -10.00 18.94
CA GLN A 427 -5.98 -9.65 20.36
C GLN A 427 -7.31 -9.21 21.03
N TYR A 428 -8.39 -9.93 20.69
CA TYR A 428 -9.76 -9.69 21.15
C TYR A 428 -10.30 -8.29 20.82
N VAL A 429 -9.89 -7.72 19.70
CA VAL A 429 -10.47 -6.51 19.11
C VAL A 429 -11.17 -6.88 17.82
N CYS A 430 -12.45 -6.53 17.65
CA CYS A 430 -13.14 -6.81 16.39
C CYS A 430 -12.65 -5.86 15.28
N PRO A 431 -11.99 -6.37 14.21
CA PRO A 431 -11.46 -5.52 13.14
C PRO A 431 -12.54 -4.83 12.32
N GLN A 432 -13.76 -5.39 12.32
CA GLN A 432 -14.92 -4.82 11.64
C GLN A 432 -15.41 -3.50 12.27
N THR A 433 -14.89 -3.14 13.46
CA THR A 433 -15.14 -1.82 14.05
C THR A 433 -14.29 -0.71 13.42
N CYS A 434 -13.31 -1.05 12.57
CA CYS A 434 -12.61 -0.08 11.73
C CYS A 434 -13.59 0.52 10.71
N PRO A 435 -13.63 1.84 10.52
CA PRO A 435 -14.48 2.45 9.48
C PRO A 435 -14.16 1.96 8.06
N LYS A 436 -12.91 1.54 7.80
CA LYS A 436 -12.48 0.90 6.55
C LYS A 436 -12.64 -0.63 6.56
N GLN A 437 -13.16 -1.23 7.64
CA GLN A 437 -13.36 -2.68 7.82
C GLN A 437 -12.15 -3.59 7.50
N LEU A 438 -10.93 -3.04 7.55
CA LEU A 438 -9.69 -3.75 7.23
C LEU A 438 -9.52 -5.00 8.10
N ARG A 439 -8.85 -6.03 7.58
CA ARG A 439 -8.46 -7.22 8.36
C ARG A 439 -6.95 -7.32 8.59
N ASN A 440 -6.16 -6.60 7.79
CA ASN A 440 -4.71 -6.52 7.90
C ASN A 440 -4.27 -5.04 8.00
N GLY A 441 -4.80 -4.32 8.99
CA GLY A 441 -4.37 -2.95 9.26
C GLY A 441 -3.00 -2.87 9.95
N PRO A 442 -2.57 -1.66 10.35
CA PRO A 442 -3.27 -0.38 10.20
C PRO A 442 -3.33 0.13 8.75
N CYS A 443 -4.15 1.15 8.49
CA CYS A 443 -4.04 1.96 7.26
C CYS A 443 -2.87 2.94 7.38
N GLY A 444 -2.42 3.51 6.25
CA GLY A 444 -1.38 4.54 6.25
C GLY A 444 -1.79 5.84 6.96
N GLY A 445 -3.10 6.11 7.09
CA GLY A 445 -3.60 7.37 7.66
C GLY A 445 -3.67 7.45 9.18
N THR A 446 -3.33 6.39 9.93
CA THR A 446 -3.27 6.46 11.40
C THR A 446 -2.36 7.63 11.82
N ASN A 447 -2.82 8.48 12.72
CA ASN A 447 -2.11 9.70 13.07
C ASN A 447 -1.91 9.79 14.59
N ASN A 448 -0.71 9.49 15.06
CA ASN A 448 -0.35 9.48 16.47
C ASN A 448 -1.34 8.65 17.31
N GLY A 449 -1.65 7.46 16.80
CA GLY A 449 -2.58 6.52 17.42
C GLY A 449 -4.08 6.81 17.20
N GLN A 450 -4.44 7.92 16.54
CA GLN A 450 -5.82 8.28 16.21
C GLN A 450 -6.27 7.66 14.87
N CYS A 451 -7.57 7.40 14.73
CA CYS A 451 -8.17 6.95 13.47
C CYS A 451 -8.25 8.10 12.44
N GLU A 452 -7.91 7.84 11.18
CA GLU A 452 -8.02 8.86 10.11
C GLU A 452 -9.46 9.28 9.78
N VAL A 453 -10.44 8.41 10.03
CA VAL A 453 -11.84 8.62 9.64
C VAL A 453 -12.64 9.25 10.78
N ILE A 454 -12.32 8.88 12.02
CA ILE A 454 -13.00 9.36 13.23
C ILE A 454 -11.90 9.90 14.15
N PRO A 455 -11.51 11.18 14.03
CA PRO A 455 -10.36 11.76 14.72
C PRO A 455 -10.45 11.72 16.25
N GLU A 456 -11.65 11.61 16.82
CA GLU A 456 -11.89 11.53 18.26
C GLU A 456 -11.66 10.11 18.82
N ARG A 457 -11.44 9.14 17.93
CA ARG A 457 -11.35 7.71 18.26
C ARG A 457 -9.92 7.19 18.07
N SER A 458 -9.38 6.60 19.14
CA SER A 458 -8.15 5.78 19.06
C SER A 458 -8.29 4.66 18.02
N CYS A 459 -7.29 4.53 17.17
CA CYS A 459 -7.24 3.54 16.11
C CYS A 459 -7.28 2.13 16.72
N ILE A 460 -8.15 1.28 16.18
CA ILE A 460 -8.30 -0.10 16.69
C ILE A 460 -7.01 -0.90 16.59
N TRP A 461 -6.17 -0.60 15.60
CA TRP A 461 -4.92 -1.31 15.36
C TRP A 461 -3.85 -0.94 16.38
N VAL A 462 -3.92 0.26 16.96
CA VAL A 462 -3.07 0.64 18.10
C VAL A 462 -3.44 -0.21 19.30
N LYS A 463 -4.74 -0.40 19.58
CA LYS A 463 -5.20 -1.29 20.65
C LYS A 463 -4.77 -2.74 20.45
N VAL A 464 -4.85 -3.24 19.21
CA VAL A 464 -4.36 -4.58 18.85
C VAL A 464 -2.86 -4.69 19.14
N TYR A 465 -2.08 -3.71 18.71
CA TYR A 465 -0.64 -3.65 18.95
C TYR A 465 -0.30 -3.62 20.45
N GLU A 466 -0.94 -2.75 21.22
CA GLU A 466 -0.69 -2.61 22.66
C GLU A 466 -0.99 -3.91 23.42
N ARG A 467 -2.07 -4.60 23.07
CA ARG A 467 -2.42 -5.89 23.66
C ARG A 467 -1.43 -6.99 23.29
N ALA A 468 -1.04 -7.09 22.01
CA ALA A 468 -0.03 -8.03 21.56
C ALA A 468 1.32 -7.77 22.25
N LYS A 469 1.73 -6.50 22.38
CA LYS A 469 2.96 -6.12 23.08
C LYS A 469 2.91 -6.53 24.55
N ALA A 470 1.80 -6.24 25.24
CA ALA A 470 1.62 -6.63 26.64
C ALA A 470 1.59 -8.15 26.85
N ALA A 471 1.15 -8.91 25.84
CA ALA A 471 1.16 -10.37 25.85
C ALA A 471 2.48 -10.99 25.34
N ASN A 472 3.45 -10.17 24.88
CA ASN A 472 4.67 -10.63 24.20
C ASN A 472 4.37 -11.47 22.93
N GLU A 473 3.31 -11.12 22.20
CA GLU A 473 2.81 -11.80 21.00
C GLU A 473 2.90 -10.93 19.73
N LEU A 474 3.82 -9.95 19.67
CA LEU A 474 3.91 -9.04 18.50
C LEU A 474 4.12 -9.78 17.16
N GLU A 475 4.86 -10.89 17.16
CA GLU A 475 5.03 -11.73 15.98
C GLU A 475 3.69 -12.30 15.45
N SER A 476 2.70 -12.51 16.33
CA SER A 476 1.39 -13.01 15.92
C SER A 476 0.66 -12.02 14.99
N LEU A 477 1.03 -10.74 15.03
CA LEU A 477 0.43 -9.71 14.18
C LEU A 477 0.85 -9.83 12.71
N LYS A 478 1.88 -10.62 12.40
CA LYS A 478 2.32 -10.95 11.04
C LYS A 478 1.42 -11.97 10.35
N VAL A 479 0.53 -12.65 11.09
CA VAL A 479 -0.41 -13.63 10.53
C VAL A 479 -1.40 -12.96 9.58
N TYR A 480 -1.42 -13.39 8.32
CA TYR A 480 -2.39 -12.94 7.32
C TYR A 480 -3.82 -13.33 7.72
N ILE A 481 -4.73 -12.36 7.67
CA ILE A 481 -6.15 -12.58 7.93
C ILE A 481 -6.91 -12.47 6.60
N PRO A 482 -7.61 -13.53 6.15
CA PRO A 482 -8.33 -13.48 4.89
C PRO A 482 -9.62 -12.65 4.99
N PRO A 483 -10.11 -12.17 3.83
CA PRO A 483 -11.31 -11.35 3.76
C PRO A 483 -12.55 -12.11 4.24
N PRO A 484 -13.53 -11.41 4.85
CA PRO A 484 -14.74 -12.05 5.35
C PRO A 484 -15.58 -12.61 4.19
N ASP A 485 -16.18 -13.78 4.37
CA ASP A 485 -17.28 -14.21 3.52
C ASP A 485 -18.54 -13.42 3.90
N ARG A 486 -18.90 -12.43 3.08
CA ARG A 486 -20.01 -11.51 3.33
C ARG A 486 -21.37 -12.21 3.34
N SER A 487 -21.50 -13.41 2.73
CA SER A 487 -22.73 -14.20 2.75
C SER A 487 -23.11 -14.72 4.14
N LEU A 488 -22.13 -14.77 5.07
CA LEU A 488 -22.31 -15.24 6.44
C LEU A 488 -22.71 -14.14 7.43
N LYS A 489 -22.93 -12.91 6.96
CA LYS A 489 -23.33 -11.81 7.85
C LYS A 489 -24.64 -12.16 8.57
N GLY A 490 -24.67 -11.96 9.89
CA GLY A 490 -25.83 -12.30 10.72
C GLY A 490 -26.01 -13.80 10.98
N THR A 491 -24.96 -14.61 10.77
CA THR A 491 -24.93 -16.03 11.16
C THR A 491 -23.95 -16.28 12.31
N SER A 492 -24.17 -17.35 13.07
CA SER A 492 -23.33 -17.75 14.21
C SER A 492 -21.90 -18.03 13.76
N ALA A 493 -20.93 -17.34 14.37
CA ALA A 493 -19.54 -17.57 14.06
C ALA A 493 -19.03 -18.91 14.62
N TRP A 494 -19.65 -19.45 15.68
CA TRP A 494 -19.33 -20.79 16.17
C TRP A 494 -19.81 -21.87 15.20
N ILE A 495 -21.04 -21.78 14.69
CA ILE A 495 -21.52 -22.68 13.64
C ILE A 495 -20.57 -22.63 12.45
N ASN A 496 -20.22 -21.44 11.98
CA ASN A 496 -19.32 -21.30 10.84
C ASN A 496 -17.92 -21.86 11.12
N TYR A 497 -17.41 -21.69 12.35
CA TYR A 497 -16.13 -22.24 12.78
C TYR A 497 -16.10 -23.77 12.67
N PHE A 498 -17.08 -24.45 13.25
CA PHE A 498 -17.06 -25.92 13.32
C PHE A 498 -17.50 -26.58 12.01
N LEU A 499 -18.29 -25.88 11.18
CA LEU A 499 -18.70 -26.33 9.86
C LEU A 499 -17.75 -25.92 8.74
N ASN A 500 -16.60 -25.30 9.05
CA ASN A 500 -15.61 -24.83 8.07
C ASN A 500 -16.22 -23.89 7.01
N ARG A 501 -17.14 -23.02 7.44
CA ARG A 501 -17.80 -22.06 6.55
C ARG A 501 -17.14 -20.70 6.56
N ASP A 502 -16.35 -20.30 7.53
CA ASP A 502 -15.75 -18.96 7.52
C ASP A 502 -14.32 -18.93 6.98
N SER A 503 -13.88 -17.75 6.57
CA SER A 503 -12.50 -17.49 6.14
C SER A 503 -11.62 -17.12 7.34
N ARG A 504 -10.49 -17.82 7.51
CA ARG A 504 -9.54 -17.58 8.62
C ARG A 504 -8.09 -17.94 8.27
N PRO A 505 -7.10 -17.54 9.09
CA PRO A 505 -5.72 -17.95 8.88
C PRO A 505 -5.59 -19.48 8.78
N GLY A 506 -4.83 -19.96 7.80
CA GLY A 506 -4.64 -21.39 7.52
C GLY A 506 -5.84 -22.11 6.86
N ARG A 507 -7.02 -21.48 6.80
CA ARG A 507 -8.21 -21.98 6.09
C ARG A 507 -8.90 -20.84 5.33
N PRO A 508 -8.27 -20.26 4.29
CA PRO A 508 -8.98 -19.36 3.39
C PRO A 508 -10.00 -20.17 2.56
N LYS A 509 -11.23 -19.68 2.40
CA LYS A 509 -12.22 -20.31 1.49
C LYS A 509 -11.78 -20.15 0.03
N LEU A 510 -12.10 -21.19 -0.77
CA LEU A 510 -11.77 -21.40 -2.20
C LEU A 510 -11.47 -20.14 -3.01
N GLY A 511 -10.30 -20.14 -3.65
CA GLY A 511 -9.73 -19.05 -4.43
C GLY A 511 -8.38 -18.57 -3.87
N ALA A 512 -8.24 -18.51 -2.55
CA ALA A 512 -7.06 -17.94 -1.92
C ALA A 512 -5.99 -18.95 -1.47
N PRO A 513 -4.73 -18.88 -1.95
CA PRO A 513 -3.62 -19.57 -1.33
C PRO A 513 -3.36 -18.97 0.04
N THR A 514 -2.99 -19.83 0.98
CA THR A 514 -2.50 -19.39 2.28
C THR A 514 -1.09 -18.87 2.06
N PRO A 515 -0.77 -17.58 2.29
CA PRO A 515 0.63 -17.16 2.29
C PRO A 515 1.35 -18.00 3.34
N THR A 516 2.41 -18.70 2.93
CA THR A 516 3.19 -19.51 3.87
C THR A 516 3.80 -18.51 4.87
N PRO A 517 3.50 -18.64 6.18
CA PRO A 517 4.16 -17.79 7.16
C PRO A 517 5.67 -17.99 6.98
N ALA A 518 6.41 -16.89 6.82
CA ALA A 518 7.87 -16.97 6.82
C ALA A 518 8.29 -17.73 8.08
N PRO A 519 9.22 -18.70 7.99
CA PRO A 519 9.68 -19.41 9.17
C PRO A 519 10.17 -18.38 10.19
N ILE A 520 9.54 -18.36 11.37
CA ILE A 520 9.96 -17.53 12.49
C ILE A 520 11.33 -18.04 12.88
N LYS A 521 12.41 -17.38 12.45
CA LYS A 521 13.73 -17.63 13.00
C LYS A 521 13.67 -17.16 14.45
N GLU A 522 14.00 -18.02 15.41
CA GLU A 522 14.00 -17.65 16.85
C GLU A 522 14.88 -16.42 17.17
N GLU A 523 15.80 -16.08 16.27
CA GLU A 523 16.69 -14.92 16.35
C GLU A 523 16.07 -13.59 15.85
N SER A 524 14.91 -13.61 15.18
CA SER A 524 14.24 -12.42 14.62
C SER A 524 13.17 -11.82 15.53
N LYS A 525 13.34 -11.85 16.85
CA LYS A 525 12.43 -11.14 17.77
C LYS A 525 12.47 -9.65 17.43
N ILE A 526 11.30 -9.02 17.31
CA ILE A 526 11.19 -7.55 17.18
C ILE A 526 11.95 -6.90 18.35
N LYS A 527 13.11 -6.31 18.05
CA LYS A 527 13.93 -5.55 19.00
C LYS A 527 13.53 -4.08 18.89
N VAL A 528 12.70 -3.61 19.81
CA VAL A 528 12.49 -2.16 20.02
C VAL A 528 13.49 -1.70 21.06
N ALA A 529 14.22 -0.61 20.80
CA ALA A 529 15.12 -0.02 21.79
C ALA A 529 14.34 0.30 23.08
N VAL A 530 14.82 -0.21 24.21
CA VAL A 530 14.19 0.02 25.52
C VAL A 530 14.54 1.46 25.95
N PRO A 531 13.58 2.25 26.46
CA PRO A 531 13.90 3.55 27.07
C PRO A 531 14.91 3.35 28.22
N GLN A 532 15.91 4.25 28.31
CA GLN A 532 16.84 4.28 29.45
C GLN A 532 16.12 4.61 30.76
#